data_AF-A0A376L3G5-F1
#
_entry.id   AF-A0A376L3G5-F1
#
_cell.length_a   1.000
_cell.length_b   1.000
_cell.length_c   1.000
_cell.angle_alpha   90.00
_cell.angle_beta   90.00
_cell.angle_gamma   90.00
#
_symmetry.space_group_name_H-M   'P 1'
#
loop_
_entity.id
_entity.type
_entity.pdbx_description
1 polymer ?
#
loop_
_entity_poly.entity_id
_entity_poly.type
_entity_poly.pdbx_seq_one_letter_code
_entity_poly.pdbx_strand_id
1 'polypeptide(L)'
;MIVKHANPCGVAIGNSILDAYDRAYKTDPTSAFGGIIAFNRELDAESAQAIISRQFVEVIIAAFRQRRSPENHRRQAERTRSDLRSVGRAVFRGLDFKRVNGGLLVQDRDLGMVGAEELRVVTQRQPTEQELRDALFCWKVAKFVKSNAIVYAKKQYDHRYWRGPDEAACTPRKSPVLKLPMKAWEVKGSSMASDAFFPVPRRY
;
A
#
# COMPACT_ATOMS: atom_id res chain seq x y z
N MET A 1 3.96 3.58 0.21
CA MET A 1 2.89 3.17 1.15
C MET A 1 2.98 4.03 2.39
N ILE A 2 1.86 4.49 2.92
CA ILE A 2 1.73 5.27 4.15
C ILE A 2 0.95 4.40 5.14
N VAL A 3 1.44 4.29 6.37
CA VAL A 3 0.94 3.39 7.42
C VAL A 3 0.68 4.17 8.70
N LYS A 4 -0.46 3.89 9.35
CA LYS A 4 -0.77 4.38 10.69
C LYS A 4 -1.32 3.24 11.53
N HIS A 5 -0.84 3.09 12.77
CA HIS A 5 -1.24 2.02 13.69
C HIS A 5 -1.18 0.61 13.09
N ALA A 6 -0.14 0.34 12.30
CA ALA A 6 0.08 -0.91 11.57
C ALA A 6 -1.01 -1.28 10.54
N ASN A 7 -1.76 -0.30 10.03
CA ASN A 7 -2.63 -0.47 8.86
C ASN A 7 -2.21 0.55 7.78
N PRO A 8 -2.23 0.18 6.49
CA PRO A 8 -2.03 1.18 5.45
C PRO A 8 -3.14 2.24 5.52
N CYS A 9 -2.85 3.50 5.18
CA CYS A 9 -3.89 4.52 4.95
C CYS A 9 -3.85 5.04 3.51
N GLY A 10 -2.73 4.84 2.83
CA GLY A 10 -2.57 5.06 1.41
C GLY A 10 -1.45 4.19 0.84
N VAL A 11 -1.72 3.51 -0.27
CA VAL A 11 -0.70 2.78 -1.04
C VAL A 11 -0.82 3.30 -2.46
N ALA A 12 0.27 3.48 -3.19
CA ALA A 12 0.22 3.85 -4.60
C ALA A 12 1.50 3.42 -5.32
N ILE A 13 1.37 3.29 -6.64
CA ILE A 13 2.47 3.19 -7.60
C ILE A 13 2.45 4.48 -8.41
N GLY A 14 3.64 4.99 -8.75
CA GLY A 14 3.80 6.20 -9.54
C GLY A 14 5.09 6.17 -10.35
N ASN A 15 5.22 7.10 -11.28
CA ASN A 15 6.36 7.22 -12.18
C ASN A 15 7.64 7.67 -11.45
N SER A 16 7.47 8.42 -10.36
CA SER A 16 8.52 8.87 -9.46
C SER A 16 8.14 8.61 -7.99
N ILE A 17 9.11 8.79 -7.09
CA ILE A 17 8.87 8.69 -5.64
C ILE A 17 7.83 9.73 -5.19
N LEU A 18 7.99 10.97 -5.64
CA LEU A 18 7.07 12.07 -5.32
C LEU A 18 5.67 11.81 -5.88
N ASP A 19 5.56 11.35 -7.13
CA ASP A 19 4.27 11.01 -7.73
C ASP A 19 3.56 9.89 -6.96
N ALA A 20 4.28 8.82 -6.60
CA ALA A 20 3.73 7.73 -5.80
C ALA A 20 3.31 8.22 -4.40
N TYR A 21 4.07 9.12 -3.78
CA TYR A 21 3.71 9.72 -2.49
C TYR A 21 2.45 10.57 -2.60
N ASP A 22 2.36 11.46 -3.59
CA ASP A 22 1.23 12.37 -3.78
C ASP A 22 -0.07 11.62 -3.99
N ARG A 23 -0.03 10.54 -4.77
CA ARG A 23 -1.17 9.64 -4.98
C ARG A 23 -1.58 8.93 -3.70
N ALA A 24 -0.61 8.37 -2.95
CA ALA A 24 -0.90 7.71 -1.69
C ALA A 24 -1.48 8.69 -0.64
N TYR A 25 -0.92 9.89 -0.54
CA TYR A 25 -1.34 10.93 0.40
C TYR A 25 -2.78 11.40 0.14
N LYS A 26 -3.17 11.57 -1.13
CA LYS A 26 -4.55 11.95 -1.52
C LYS A 26 -5.63 10.96 -1.09
N THR A 27 -5.27 9.73 -0.69
CA THR A 27 -6.23 8.70 -0.28
C THR A 27 -6.87 9.04 1.06
N ASP A 28 -6.05 9.40 2.04
CA ASP A 28 -6.47 9.79 3.37
C ASP A 28 -5.40 10.72 4.01
N PRO A 29 -5.42 12.02 3.67
CA PRO A 29 -4.46 12.99 4.20
C PRO A 29 -4.53 13.09 5.73
N THR A 30 -5.71 12.92 6.32
CA THR A 30 -5.93 13.01 7.77
C THR A 30 -5.20 11.89 8.50
N SER A 31 -5.34 10.64 8.04
CA SER A 31 -4.66 9.50 8.67
C SER A 31 -3.16 9.43 8.34
N ALA A 32 -2.72 10.06 7.26
CA ALA A 32 -1.32 10.11 6.87
C ALA A 32 -0.45 10.92 7.85
N PHE A 33 -1.03 11.87 8.58
CA PHE A 33 -0.32 12.74 9.51
C PHE A 33 0.32 11.95 10.67
N GLY A 34 1.63 12.12 10.86
CA GLY A 34 2.44 11.34 11.79
C GLY A 34 2.46 9.84 11.44
N GLY A 35 2.26 9.49 10.17
CA GLY A 35 2.35 8.11 9.70
C GLY A 35 3.80 7.65 9.51
N ILE A 36 3.94 6.38 9.12
CA ILE A 36 5.17 5.79 8.62
C ILE A 36 5.06 5.69 7.10
N ILE A 37 6.03 6.23 6.37
CA ILE A 37 6.07 6.16 4.91
C ILE A 37 7.13 5.15 4.48
N ALA A 38 6.78 4.24 3.57
CA ALA A 38 7.69 3.24 3.03
C ALA A 38 7.74 3.30 1.50
N PHE A 39 8.97 3.34 0.96
CA PHE A 39 9.30 3.27 -0.45
C PHE A 39 10.09 2.00 -0.76
N ASN A 40 9.71 1.30 -1.83
CA ASN A 40 10.43 0.12 -2.34
C ASN A 40 11.58 0.48 -3.30
N ARG A 41 11.85 1.77 -3.48
CA ARG A 41 12.92 2.37 -4.28
C ARG A 41 13.68 3.39 -3.42
N GLU A 42 14.82 3.85 -3.91
CA GLU A 42 15.61 4.88 -3.22
C GLU A 42 14.84 6.20 -3.14
N LEU A 43 14.97 6.89 -2.01
CA LEU A 43 14.39 8.20 -1.77
C LEU A 43 15.41 9.29 -2.09
N ASP A 44 15.10 10.10 -3.10
CA ASP A 44 15.88 11.28 -3.44
C ASP A 44 15.61 12.44 -2.46
N ALA A 45 16.53 13.41 -2.44
CA ALA A 45 16.48 14.51 -1.47
C ALA A 45 15.32 15.50 -1.72
N GLU A 46 14.94 15.69 -2.98
CA GLU A 46 13.86 16.60 -3.37
C GLU A 46 12.51 16.04 -2.91
N SER A 47 12.23 14.77 -3.20
CA SER A 47 11.06 14.05 -2.72
C SER A 47 11.01 14.02 -1.20
N ALA A 48 12.14 13.77 -0.52
CA ALA A 48 12.21 13.79 0.94
C ALA A 48 11.82 15.16 1.50
N GLN A 49 12.37 16.24 0.93
CA GLN A 49 12.08 17.61 1.35
C GLN A 49 10.61 17.99 1.11
N ALA A 50 10.02 17.55 0.00
CA ALA A 50 8.61 17.79 -0.30
C ALA A 50 7.67 17.06 0.67
N ILE A 51 8.05 15.87 1.14
CA ILE A 51 7.24 15.10 2.11
C ILE A 51 7.20 15.82 3.46
N ILE A 52 8.38 16.17 4.00
CA ILE A 52 8.49 16.77 5.35
C ILE A 52 7.98 18.20 5.41
N SER A 53 7.99 18.93 4.29
CA SER A 53 7.43 20.29 4.24
C SER A 53 5.90 20.30 4.24
N ARG A 54 5.29 19.22 3.75
CA ARG A 54 3.82 19.10 3.64
C ARG A 54 3.16 18.56 4.89
N GLN A 55 3.81 17.65 5.62
CA GLN A 55 3.25 17.06 6.83
C GLN A 55 4.33 16.56 7.79
N PHE A 56 3.95 16.41 9.05
CA PHE A 56 4.75 15.66 10.01
C PHE A 56 4.68 14.16 9.68
N VAL A 57 5.83 13.49 9.66
CA VAL A 57 5.99 12.05 9.43
C VAL A 57 6.88 11.50 10.52
N GLU A 58 6.50 10.40 11.16
CA GLU A 58 7.30 9.81 12.24
C GLU A 58 8.55 9.10 11.68
N VAL A 59 8.36 8.29 10.64
CA VAL A 59 9.41 7.43 10.08
C VAL A 59 9.28 7.38 8.56
N ILE A 60 10.42 7.46 7.86
CA ILE A 60 10.49 7.20 6.42
C ILE A 60 11.42 6.02 6.18
N ILE A 61 10.94 4.99 5.49
CA ILE A 61 11.68 3.78 5.15
C ILE A 61 11.86 3.78 3.63
N ALA A 62 13.09 3.59 3.15
CA ALA A 62 13.37 3.54 1.72
C ALA A 62 14.36 2.42 1.39
N ALA A 63 14.28 1.88 0.17
CA ALA A 63 15.29 0.96 -0.32
C ALA A 63 16.62 1.71 -0.54
N PHE A 64 17.73 0.97 -0.51
CA PHE A 64 19.06 1.55 -0.68
C PHE A 64 19.86 0.78 -1.72
N ARG A 65 20.56 1.47 -2.61
CA ARG A 65 21.57 0.90 -3.52
C ARG A 65 22.93 1.17 -2.88
N GLN A 66 23.72 0.12 -2.67
CA GLN A 66 24.96 -0.03 -1.88
C GLN A 66 26.09 1.05 -1.94
N ARG A 67 25.85 2.33 -2.21
CA ARG A 67 26.89 3.36 -2.35
C ARG A 67 26.51 4.73 -1.77
N ARG A 68 26.27 4.81 -0.47
CA ARG A 68 26.36 6.09 0.27
C ARG A 68 27.10 5.82 1.56
N SER A 69 28.08 6.68 1.82
CA SER A 69 28.75 6.77 3.11
C SER A 69 27.70 6.98 4.21
N PRO A 70 27.86 6.37 5.39
CA PRO A 70 27.02 6.61 6.59
C PRO A 70 26.76 8.10 6.89
N GLU A 71 27.67 8.99 6.49
CA GLU A 71 27.55 10.44 6.65
C GLU A 71 26.38 11.03 5.85
N ASN A 72 26.11 10.52 4.64
CA ASN A 72 24.99 10.99 3.83
C ASN A 72 23.64 10.51 4.38
N HIS A 73 23.62 9.35 5.06
CA HIS A 73 22.43 8.89 5.80
C HIS A 73 22.14 9.80 6.98
N ARG A 74 23.15 10.15 7.78
CA ARG A 74 22.99 11.08 8.90
C ARG A 74 22.50 12.45 8.42
N ARG A 75 23.14 13.04 7.42
CA ARG A 75 22.73 14.34 6.86
C ARG A 75 21.31 14.32 6.31
N GLN A 76 20.89 13.22 5.68
CA GLN A 76 19.52 13.09 5.19
C GLN A 76 18.53 12.87 6.34
N ALA A 77 18.81 12.00 7.32
CA ALA A 77 17.95 11.81 8.49
C ALA A 77 17.79 13.11 9.32
N GLU A 78 18.88 13.85 9.53
CA GLU A 78 18.90 15.17 10.20
C GLU A 78 18.05 16.20 9.46
N ARG A 79 18.13 16.23 8.11
CA ARG A 79 17.27 17.09 7.29
C ARG A 79 15.81 16.66 7.29
N THR A 80 15.53 15.36 7.45
CA THR A 80 14.18 14.78 7.32
C THR A 80 13.44 14.68 8.66
N ARG A 81 14.08 15.01 9.81
CA ARG A 81 13.51 14.88 11.18
C ARG A 81 12.79 13.54 11.43
N SER A 82 13.17 12.50 10.71
CA SER A 82 12.55 11.19 10.72
C SER A 82 13.61 10.11 10.59
N ASP A 83 13.37 8.96 11.22
CA ASP A 83 14.26 7.82 11.16
C ASP A 83 14.27 7.23 9.74
N LEU A 84 15.37 7.41 9.00
CA LEU A 84 15.57 6.77 7.69
C LEU A 84 16.12 5.36 7.88
N ARG A 85 15.34 4.33 7.55
CA ARG A 85 15.77 2.92 7.63
C ARG A 85 15.93 2.31 6.24
N SER A 86 17.04 1.59 6.03
CA SER A 86 17.31 0.82 4.81
C SER A 86 16.87 -0.63 4.98
N VAL A 87 16.09 -1.15 4.03
CA VAL A 87 15.65 -2.56 4.02
C VAL A 87 15.99 -3.22 2.69
N GLY A 88 16.62 -4.39 2.73
CA GLY A 88 16.91 -5.21 1.55
C GLY A 88 15.64 -5.83 0.96
N ARG A 89 15.64 -6.13 -0.35
CA ARG A 89 14.45 -6.60 -1.09
C ARG A 89 14.12 -8.09 -0.95
N ALA A 90 14.78 -8.81 -0.03
CA ALA A 90 14.74 -10.26 0.00
C ALA A 90 13.49 -10.77 0.72
N VAL A 91 12.71 -11.60 0.01
CA VAL A 91 11.61 -12.39 0.57
C VAL A 91 12.23 -13.65 1.13
N PHE A 92 12.19 -13.82 2.45
CA PHE A 92 12.75 -14.99 3.12
C PHE A 92 11.64 -15.93 3.55
N ARG A 93 11.76 -17.21 3.15
CA ARG A 93 11.07 -18.30 3.83
C ARG A 93 11.46 -18.29 5.30
N GLY A 94 10.54 -18.63 6.17
CA GLY A 94 10.78 -18.65 7.60
C GLY A 94 9.49 -18.69 8.38
N LEU A 95 9.65 -18.78 9.69
CA LEU A 95 8.55 -18.84 10.62
C LEU A 95 8.09 -17.44 11.00
N ASP A 96 6.79 -17.30 11.19
CA ASP A 96 6.12 -16.21 11.88
C ASP A 96 5.58 -16.74 13.22
N PHE A 97 5.57 -15.89 14.23
CA PHE A 97 5.14 -16.31 15.56
C PHE A 97 4.28 -15.26 16.24
N LYS A 98 3.31 -15.74 17.02
CA LYS A 98 2.43 -14.90 17.84
C LYS A 98 2.39 -15.42 19.25
N ARG A 99 2.76 -14.56 20.20
CA ARG A 99 2.64 -14.87 21.63
C ARG A 99 1.16 -14.97 22.01
N VAL A 100 0.82 -16.01 22.75
CA VAL A 100 -0.49 -16.21 23.39
C VAL A 100 -0.29 -16.44 24.88
N ASN A 101 -1.36 -16.39 25.67
CA ASN A 101 -1.27 -16.73 27.08
C ASN A 101 -0.85 -18.21 27.20
N GLY A 102 0.22 -18.48 27.96
CA GLY A 102 0.73 -19.83 28.17
C GLY A 102 1.60 -20.39 27.05
N GLY A 103 1.91 -19.65 25.99
CA GLY A 103 2.80 -20.18 24.94
C GLY A 103 2.98 -19.33 23.70
N LEU A 104 3.31 -20.01 22.60
CA LEU A 104 3.65 -19.43 21.30
C LEU A 104 2.91 -20.18 20.20
N LEU A 105 2.24 -19.44 19.32
CA LEU A 105 1.78 -19.97 18.03
C LEU A 105 2.87 -19.72 17.00
N VAL A 106 3.19 -20.75 16.21
CA VAL A 106 4.22 -20.70 15.17
C VAL A 106 3.62 -21.20 13.88
N GLN A 107 3.85 -20.46 12.79
CA GLN A 107 3.36 -20.79 11.46
C GLN A 107 4.40 -20.42 10.41
N ASP A 108 4.26 -20.95 9.20
CA ASP A 108 5.01 -20.42 8.07
C ASP A 108 4.57 -18.99 7.74
N ARG A 109 5.51 -18.17 7.28
CA ARG A 109 5.18 -16.86 6.72
C ARG A 109 4.27 -17.02 5.51
N ASP A 110 3.22 -16.21 5.47
CA ASP A 110 2.34 -16.16 4.31
C ASP A 110 3.03 -15.45 3.13
N LEU A 111 3.65 -16.24 2.26
CA LEU A 111 4.32 -15.79 1.03
C LEU A 111 3.43 -15.89 -0.22
N GLY A 112 2.17 -16.31 -0.07
CA GLY A 112 1.25 -16.52 -1.18
C GLY A 112 1.01 -15.23 -1.98
N MET A 113 1.17 -15.32 -3.30
CA MET A 113 0.90 -14.24 -4.24
C MET A 113 0.07 -14.82 -5.37
N VAL A 114 -1.00 -14.12 -5.78
CA VAL A 114 -1.90 -14.57 -6.84
C VAL A 114 -1.56 -13.85 -8.13
N GLY A 115 -1.31 -14.61 -9.19
CA GLY A 115 -1.13 -14.14 -10.56
C GLY A 115 -2.44 -14.01 -11.33
N ALA A 116 -2.39 -13.39 -12.52
CA ALA A 116 -3.57 -13.22 -13.38
C ALA A 116 -4.10 -14.57 -13.90
N GLU A 117 -3.20 -15.52 -14.11
CA GLU A 117 -3.41 -16.89 -14.56
C GLU A 117 -4.17 -17.76 -13.55
N GLU A 118 -4.15 -17.38 -12.26
CA GLU A 118 -4.87 -18.08 -11.20
C GLU A 118 -6.30 -17.56 -11.01
N LEU A 119 -6.67 -16.47 -11.70
CA LEU A 119 -7.98 -15.85 -11.55
C LEU A 119 -9.04 -16.56 -12.39
N ARG A 120 -10.21 -16.77 -11.78
CA ARG A 120 -11.41 -17.27 -12.46
C ARG A 120 -12.45 -16.16 -12.56
N VAL A 121 -12.87 -15.82 -13.78
CA VAL A 121 -13.99 -14.90 -14.00
C VAL A 121 -15.30 -15.66 -13.80
N VAL A 122 -16.09 -15.21 -12.81
CA VAL A 122 -17.37 -15.84 -12.43
C VAL A 122 -18.60 -14.99 -12.80
N THR A 123 -18.39 -13.89 -13.51
CA THR A 123 -19.44 -12.95 -13.96
C THR A 123 -19.67 -13.04 -15.46
N GLN A 124 -20.83 -12.59 -15.95
CA GLN A 124 -21.12 -12.53 -17.39
C GLN A 124 -20.23 -11.51 -18.12
N ARG A 125 -20.02 -10.34 -17.52
CA ARG A 125 -19.10 -9.32 -18.04
C ARG A 125 -17.67 -9.73 -17.76
N GLN A 126 -16.84 -9.70 -18.79
CA GLN A 126 -15.40 -9.85 -18.66
C GLN A 126 -14.76 -8.55 -18.15
N PRO A 127 -13.81 -8.63 -17.20
CA PRO A 127 -13.06 -7.45 -16.78
C PRO A 127 -12.18 -6.95 -17.93
N THR A 128 -12.01 -5.64 -18.02
CA THR A 128 -10.97 -5.07 -18.87
C THR A 128 -9.58 -5.39 -18.31
N GLU A 129 -8.54 -5.29 -19.12
CA GLU A 129 -7.17 -5.50 -18.62
C GLU A 129 -6.81 -4.54 -17.48
N GLN A 130 -7.31 -3.31 -17.51
CA GLN A 130 -7.05 -2.34 -16.45
C GLN A 130 -7.75 -2.74 -15.15
N GLU A 131 -9.01 -3.15 -15.22
CA GLU A 131 -9.73 -3.66 -14.05
C GLU A 131 -9.05 -4.89 -13.45
N LEU A 132 -8.51 -5.78 -14.28
CA LEU A 132 -7.76 -6.94 -13.82
C LEU A 132 -6.47 -6.54 -13.08
N ARG A 133 -5.73 -5.55 -13.61
CA ARG A 133 -4.52 -5.01 -12.97
C ARG A 133 -4.85 -4.33 -11.64
N ASP A 134 -5.91 -3.53 -11.59
CA ASP A 134 -6.38 -2.86 -10.38
C ASP A 134 -6.82 -3.89 -9.33
N ALA A 135 -7.51 -4.96 -9.73
CA ALA A 135 -7.93 -6.05 -8.85
C ALA A 135 -6.74 -6.82 -8.26
N LEU A 136 -5.73 -7.15 -9.08
CA LEU A 136 -4.49 -7.79 -8.61
C LEU A 136 -3.72 -6.89 -7.63
N PHE A 137 -3.69 -5.58 -7.89
CA PHE A 137 -3.13 -4.65 -6.93
C PHE A 137 -3.92 -4.65 -5.62
N CYS A 138 -5.26 -4.54 -5.68
CA CYS A 138 -6.12 -4.56 -4.50
C CYS A 138 -5.84 -5.80 -3.65
N TRP A 139 -5.77 -6.98 -4.30
CA TRP A 139 -5.48 -8.25 -3.64
C TRP A 139 -4.12 -8.22 -2.93
N LYS A 140 -3.09 -7.75 -3.61
CA LYS A 140 -1.75 -7.61 -3.04
C LYS A 140 -1.74 -6.72 -1.81
N VAL A 141 -2.51 -5.63 -1.80
CA VAL A 141 -2.59 -4.76 -0.63
C VAL A 141 -3.44 -5.38 0.47
N ALA A 142 -4.59 -5.99 0.15
CA ALA A 142 -5.49 -6.63 1.10
C ALA A 142 -4.78 -7.66 1.98
N LYS A 143 -3.83 -8.42 1.41
CA LYS A 143 -2.94 -9.35 2.15
C LYS A 143 -2.25 -8.71 3.36
N PHE A 144 -1.88 -7.43 3.28
CA PHE A 144 -1.16 -6.71 4.33
C PHE A 144 -2.06 -5.88 5.24
N VAL A 145 -3.38 -6.01 5.09
CA VAL A 145 -4.39 -5.34 5.90
C VAL A 145 -4.91 -6.32 6.94
N LYS A 146 -5.14 -5.85 8.18
CA LYS A 146 -5.76 -6.69 9.20
C LYS A 146 -7.21 -7.01 8.83
N SER A 147 -7.55 -8.30 8.80
CA SER A 147 -8.89 -8.81 8.50
C SER A 147 -9.98 -8.27 9.43
N ASN A 148 -11.24 -8.18 8.99
CA ASN A 148 -11.75 -8.40 7.62
C ASN A 148 -11.51 -7.16 6.76
N ALA A 149 -10.75 -7.31 5.68
CA ALA A 149 -10.22 -6.21 4.87
C ALA A 149 -11.00 -6.07 3.56
N ILE A 150 -11.47 -4.85 3.29
CA ILE A 150 -11.92 -4.44 1.95
C ILE A 150 -10.98 -3.35 1.45
N VAL A 151 -10.49 -3.53 0.23
CA VAL A 151 -9.56 -2.63 -0.45
C VAL A 151 -10.14 -2.23 -1.80
N TYR A 152 -10.12 -0.93 -2.10
CA TYR A 152 -10.49 -0.39 -3.40
C TYR A 152 -9.25 0.15 -4.13
N ALA A 153 -9.27 0.11 -5.46
CA ALA A 153 -8.29 0.76 -6.33
C ALA A 153 -8.96 1.27 -7.59
N LYS A 154 -8.46 2.37 -8.12
CA LYS A 154 -8.90 2.93 -9.39
C LYS A 154 -7.75 3.66 -10.07
N LYS A 155 -7.60 3.43 -11.37
CA LYS A 155 -6.76 4.26 -12.25
C LYS A 155 -7.39 5.62 -12.58
N GLN A 156 -6.67 6.70 -12.31
CA GLN A 156 -6.85 8.05 -12.83
C GLN A 156 -6.05 8.20 -14.12
N TYR A 157 -6.68 7.89 -15.25
CA TYR A 157 -6.25 8.19 -16.62
C TYR A 157 -5.07 9.19 -16.77
N ASP A 158 -3.92 8.73 -17.30
CA ASP A 158 -3.09 9.56 -18.16
C ASP A 158 -2.50 8.72 -19.30
N HIS A 159 -2.66 9.22 -20.52
CA HIS A 159 -2.22 8.59 -21.74
C HIS A 159 -0.86 9.15 -22.10
N ARG A 160 0.15 8.29 -22.21
CA ARG A 160 1.17 8.23 -23.28
C ARG A 160 2.43 7.58 -22.70
N TYR A 161 2.78 6.43 -23.27
CA TYR A 161 3.96 5.61 -22.96
C TYR A 161 3.95 4.95 -21.59
N TRP A 162 3.74 3.61 -21.55
CA TRP A 162 4.59 2.63 -20.84
C TRP A 162 3.85 1.29 -20.55
N ARG A 163 4.63 0.23 -20.27
CA ARG A 163 4.24 -1.18 -20.09
C ARG A 163 4.26 -1.57 -18.59
N GLY A 164 3.15 -1.43 -17.87
CA GLY A 164 2.99 -1.98 -16.51
C GLY A 164 1.69 -1.55 -15.82
N PRO A 165 1.32 -2.15 -14.67
CA PRO A 165 0.09 -1.81 -13.96
C PRO A 165 0.21 -0.46 -13.27
N ASP A 166 -0.45 0.54 -13.85
CA ASP A 166 -0.56 1.88 -13.29
C ASP A 166 -1.75 1.95 -12.32
N GLU A 167 -1.42 2.45 -11.12
CA GLU A 167 -2.30 3.09 -10.16
C GLU A 167 -3.19 2.21 -9.30
N ALA A 168 -3.10 2.47 -8.00
CA ALA A 168 -4.13 2.07 -7.09
C ALA A 168 -3.89 2.80 -5.78
N ALA A 169 -4.83 3.67 -5.41
CA ALA A 169 -4.88 4.21 -4.06
C ALA A 169 -5.85 3.37 -3.22
N CYS A 170 -5.32 2.81 -2.13
CA CYS A 170 -6.00 1.83 -1.30
C CYS A 170 -6.32 2.39 0.08
N THR A 171 -7.61 2.41 0.44
CA THR A 171 -8.08 2.58 1.81
C THR A 171 -8.47 1.22 2.37
N PRO A 172 -7.71 0.64 3.31
CA PRO A 172 -8.15 -0.57 3.99
C PRO A 172 -9.28 -0.24 4.96
N ARG A 173 -10.41 -0.93 4.80
CA ARG A 173 -11.56 -0.75 5.68
C ARG A 173 -11.77 -1.96 6.56
N LYS A 174 -11.86 -1.74 7.88
CA LYS A 174 -12.48 -2.66 8.83
C LYS A 174 -13.98 -2.40 8.82
N SER A 175 -14.81 -3.30 8.28
CA SER A 175 -16.27 -3.10 8.25
C SER A 175 -16.94 -3.68 9.51
N PRO A 176 -18.06 -3.08 9.97
CA PRO A 176 -19.32 -3.82 9.82
C PRO A 176 -20.45 -3.01 9.15
N VAL A 177 -20.34 -1.68 9.07
CA VAL A 177 -21.37 -0.79 8.51
C VAL A 177 -20.70 0.36 7.76
N LEU A 178 -21.29 0.68 6.62
CA LEU A 178 -20.99 1.74 5.67
C LEU A 178 -20.82 3.15 6.29
N LYS A 179 -19.80 3.43 7.09
CA LYS A 179 -19.37 4.80 7.43
C LYS A 179 -18.18 5.26 6.59
N LEU A 180 -18.49 5.76 5.39
CA LEU A 180 -17.58 6.64 4.66
C LEU A 180 -17.82 8.05 5.22
N PRO A 181 -16.81 8.82 5.63
CA PRO A 181 -16.83 10.24 5.37
C PRO A 181 -16.58 10.42 3.86
N MET A 182 -17.65 10.30 3.06
CA MET A 182 -17.65 10.57 1.61
C MET A 182 -17.40 12.06 1.38
N LYS A 183 -16.15 12.53 1.40
CA LYS A 183 -15.89 13.93 1.00
C LYS A 183 -14.85 14.15 -0.11
N ALA A 184 -14.15 13.14 -0.62
CA ALA A 184 -13.19 13.40 -1.70
C ALA A 184 -12.90 12.26 -2.71
N TRP A 185 -13.44 11.05 -2.53
CA TRP A 185 -13.06 9.90 -3.37
C TRP A 185 -14.26 9.24 -4.05
N GLU A 186 -14.26 9.22 -5.39
CA GLU A 186 -15.28 8.57 -6.21
C GLU A 186 -14.95 7.08 -6.43
N VAL A 187 -15.70 6.21 -5.76
CA VAL A 187 -15.54 4.74 -5.87
C VAL A 187 -16.11 4.14 -7.17
N LYS A 188 -16.87 4.93 -7.94
CA LYS A 188 -17.48 4.46 -9.19
C LYS A 188 -16.38 4.09 -10.20
N GLY A 189 -16.45 2.88 -10.75
CA GLY A 189 -15.44 2.36 -11.68
C GLY A 189 -14.13 1.92 -11.01
N SER A 190 -14.12 1.72 -9.70
CA SER A 190 -13.01 1.10 -8.98
C SER A 190 -13.11 -0.44 -9.00
N SER A 191 -11.96 -1.09 -8.89
CA SER A 191 -11.86 -2.51 -8.56
C SER A 191 -11.77 -2.68 -7.03
N MET A 192 -12.25 -3.83 -6.52
CA MET A 192 -12.26 -4.11 -5.08
C MET A 192 -11.75 -5.53 -4.82
N ALA A 193 -10.98 -5.69 -3.73
CA ALA A 193 -10.62 -7.00 -3.19
C ALA A 193 -11.07 -7.12 -1.73
N SER A 194 -11.43 -8.33 -1.35
CA SER A 194 -11.71 -8.76 0.01
C SER A 194 -10.72 -9.88 0.37
N ASP A 195 -10.14 -9.83 1.56
CA ASP A 195 -9.21 -10.88 2.03
C ASP A 195 -9.92 -12.21 2.35
N ALA A 196 -11.23 -12.15 2.61
CA ALA A 196 -12.08 -13.31 2.84
C ALA A 196 -13.25 -13.38 1.84
N PHE A 197 -13.84 -14.57 1.69
CA PHE A 197 -15.03 -14.77 0.88
C PHE A 197 -16.23 -13.98 1.45
N PHE A 198 -17.16 -13.58 0.59
CA PHE A 198 -18.42 -12.99 1.03
C PHE A 198 -19.38 -14.11 1.47
N PRO A 199 -19.82 -14.15 2.74
CA PRO A 199 -20.59 -15.27 3.27
C PRO A 199 -22.03 -15.34 2.73
N VAL A 200 -22.62 -14.20 2.35
CA VAL A 200 -23.96 -14.13 1.75
C VAL A 200 -24.03 -12.99 0.72
N PRO A 201 -24.74 -13.16 -0.41
CA PRO A 201 -25.08 -12.03 -1.27
C PRO A 201 -26.04 -11.11 -0.52
N ARG A 202 -25.61 -9.91 -0.13
CA ARG A 202 -26.54 -8.87 0.29
C ARG A 202 -27.16 -8.30 -0.99
N ARG A 203 -28.45 -8.56 -1.22
CA ARG A 203 -29.25 -7.76 -2.16
C ARG A 203 -29.23 -6.32 -1.64
N TYR A 204 -28.58 -5.42 -2.36
CA TYR A 204 -28.74 -3.98 -2.23
C TYR A 204 -29.77 -3.52 -3.26
#